data_AF-A0A8S3I1W6-F1
#
_entry.id   AF-A0A8S3I1W6-F1
#
_cell.length_a   1.000
_cell.length_b   1.000
_cell.length_c   1.000
_cell.angle_alpha   90.00
_cell.angle_beta   90.00
_cell.angle_gamma   90.00
#
_symmetry.space_group_name_H-M   'P 1'
#
loop_
_entity.id
_entity.type
_entity.pdbx_description
1 polymer ?
#
loop_
_entity_poly.entity_id
_entity_poly.type
_entity_poly.pdbx_seq_one_letter_code
_entity_poly.pdbx_strand_id
1 'polypeptide(L)'
;GLWMSPQDISKELDTRFPGCMTGRTLMVIPFSMGPVGSPLSKIGVQVTDSYYVLLSMRVMTRVSPDIWRHLAHGEEFVRCLHSVGVPLPAAQPIVNNWPCNPEKTMVS
;
A
#
# COMPACT_ATOMS: atom_id res chain seq x y z
N GLY A 1 -12.35 -18.12 2.56
CA GLY A 1 -12.07 -16.79 1.99
C GLY A 1 -13.28 -16.34 1.20
N LEU A 2 -13.39 -15.03 0.95
CA LEU A 2 -14.36 -14.49 0.01
C LEU A 2 -13.70 -14.43 -1.36
N TRP A 3 -14.37 -14.97 -2.37
CA TRP A 3 -13.85 -15.00 -3.73
C TRP A 3 -14.48 -13.89 -4.57
N MET A 4 -13.69 -13.29 -5.46
CA MET A 4 -14.11 -12.30 -6.44
C MET A 4 -13.40 -12.60 -7.76
N SER A 5 -14.11 -12.47 -8.88
CA SER A 5 -13.51 -12.69 -10.20
C SER A 5 -12.48 -11.60 -10.51
N PRO A 6 -11.47 -11.87 -11.36
CA PRO A 6 -10.53 -10.83 -11.80
C PRO A 6 -11.23 -9.65 -12.49
N GLN A 7 -12.30 -9.92 -13.24
CA GLN A 7 -13.09 -8.89 -13.93
C GLN A 7 -13.82 -7.99 -12.92
N ASP A 8 -14.36 -8.56 -11.86
CA ASP A 8 -15.07 -7.77 -10.84
C ASP A 8 -14.08 -7.00 -9.96
N ILE A 9 -12.95 -7.60 -9.58
CA ILE A 9 -11.86 -6.86 -8.90
C ILE A 9 -11.43 -5.65 -9.74
N SER A 10 -11.24 -5.81 -11.05
CA SER A 10 -10.83 -4.70 -11.93
C SER A 10 -11.83 -3.53 -11.86
N LYS A 11 -13.14 -3.81 -11.92
CA LYS A 11 -14.18 -2.77 -11.80
C LYS A 11 -14.16 -2.10 -10.42
N GLU A 12 -13.97 -2.88 -9.36
CA GLU A 12 -13.89 -2.32 -8.00
C GLU A 12 -12.65 -1.43 -7.82
N LEU A 13 -11.54 -1.75 -8.49
CA LEU A 13 -10.34 -0.91 -8.51
C LEU A 13 -10.56 0.39 -9.30
N ASP A 14 -11.13 0.29 -10.51
CA ASP A 14 -11.41 1.44 -11.39
C ASP A 14 -12.40 2.43 -10.76
N THR A 15 -13.27 1.97 -9.87
CA THR A 15 -14.24 2.82 -9.17
C THR A 15 -13.69 3.48 -7.91
N ARG A 16 -12.54 3.04 -7.39
CA ARG A 16 -11.97 3.51 -6.10
C ARG A 16 -10.68 4.28 -6.24
N PHE A 17 -9.75 3.81 -7.07
CA PHE A 17 -8.38 4.32 -7.10
C PHE A 17 -8.16 5.59 -7.93
N PRO A 18 -8.92 5.87 -9.02
CA PRO A 18 -8.72 7.11 -9.75
C PRO A 18 -8.87 8.35 -8.85
N GLY A 19 -7.80 9.13 -8.73
CA GLY A 19 -7.78 10.35 -7.92
C GLY A 19 -7.80 10.17 -6.41
N CYS A 20 -7.75 8.94 -5.87
CA CYS A 20 -7.90 8.67 -4.43
C CYS A 20 -6.85 9.36 -3.53
N MET A 21 -5.65 9.62 -4.07
CA MET A 21 -4.55 10.28 -3.37
C MET A 21 -4.40 11.77 -3.71
N THR A 22 -5.39 12.40 -4.36
CA THR A 22 -5.29 13.82 -4.77
C THR A 22 -4.96 14.71 -3.56
N GLY A 23 -3.94 15.55 -3.71
CA GLY A 23 -3.44 16.42 -2.63
C GLY A 23 -2.68 15.71 -1.50
N ARG A 24 -2.44 14.40 -1.60
CA ARG A 24 -1.63 13.62 -0.65
C ARG A 24 -0.33 13.17 -1.29
N THR A 25 0.68 12.94 -0.45
CA THR A 25 1.93 12.32 -0.87
C THR A 25 1.71 10.82 -1.08
N LEU A 26 2.17 10.27 -2.20
CA LEU A 26 2.34 8.83 -2.39
C LEU A 26 3.72 8.43 -1.87
N MET A 27 3.76 7.58 -0.85
CA MET A 27 4.98 7.05 -0.25
C MET A 27 5.26 5.65 -0.80
N VAL A 28 6.50 5.40 -1.24
CA VAL A 28 6.96 4.10 -1.72
C VAL A 28 7.79 3.43 -0.63
N ILE A 29 7.39 2.22 -0.22
CA ILE A 29 7.94 1.49 0.92
C ILE A 29 8.48 0.13 0.44
N PRO A 30 9.78 0.01 0.14
CA PRO A 30 10.40 -1.30 -0.06
C PRO A 30 10.54 -2.01 1.29
N PHE A 31 10.10 -3.26 1.38
CA PHE A 31 10.21 -4.05 2.60
C PHE A 31 10.60 -5.50 2.32
N SER A 32 11.22 -6.13 3.34
CA SER A 32 11.55 -7.56 3.35
C SER A 32 10.80 -8.26 4.47
N MET A 33 10.15 -9.36 4.12
CA MET A 33 9.56 -10.32 5.05
C MET A 33 10.62 -11.36 5.43
N GLY A 34 11.36 -11.07 6.51
CA GLY A 34 12.52 -11.84 6.97
C GLY A 34 13.83 -11.06 6.85
N PRO A 35 14.96 -11.63 7.28
CA PRO A 35 16.28 -11.01 7.11
C PRO A 35 16.54 -10.72 5.63
N VAL A 36 17.01 -9.51 5.33
CA VAL A 36 17.31 -9.10 3.95
C VAL A 36 18.39 -10.02 3.37
N GLY A 37 18.18 -10.52 2.16
CA GLY A 37 19.08 -11.46 1.48
C GLY A 37 18.96 -12.93 1.93
N SER A 38 18.06 -13.25 2.86
CA SER A 38 17.77 -14.65 3.19
C SER A 38 17.13 -15.35 2.00
N PRO A 39 17.49 -16.61 1.69
CA PRO A 39 16.87 -17.38 0.60
C PRO A 39 15.37 -17.64 0.82
N LEU A 40 14.88 -17.50 2.06
CA LEU A 40 13.47 -17.62 2.41
C LEU A 40 12.76 -16.26 2.52
N SER A 41 13.48 -15.15 2.41
CA SER A 41 12.87 -13.82 2.46
C SER A 41 12.06 -13.52 1.20
N LYS A 42 11.05 -12.68 1.35
CA LYS A 42 10.27 -12.15 0.23
C LYS A 42 10.29 -10.63 0.28
N ILE A 43 10.57 -10.03 -0.87
CA ILE A 43 10.57 -8.59 -1.05
C ILE A 43 9.16 -8.15 -1.47
N GLY A 44 8.72 -7.04 -0.90
CA GLY A 44 7.50 -6.34 -1.30
C GLY A 44 7.77 -4.85 -1.47
N VAL A 45 6.94 -4.21 -2.29
CA VAL A 45 6.91 -2.76 -2.41
C VAL A 45 5.48 -2.31 -2.18
N GLN A 46 5.28 -1.54 -1.11
CA GLN A 46 3.99 -0.95 -0.79
C GLN A 46 3.97 0.53 -1.16
N VAL A 47 2.95 0.94 -1.89
CA VAL A 47 2.61 2.35 -2.06
C VAL A 47 1.43 2.70 -1.16
N THR A 48 1.51 3.84 -0.48
CA THR A 48 0.48 4.30 0.47
C THR A 48 0.40 5.82 0.50
N ASP A 49 -0.76 6.37 0.82
CA ASP A 49 -1.00 7.79 1.13
C ASP A 49 -1.12 8.07 2.65
N SER A 50 -0.80 7.08 3.48
CA SER A 50 -0.87 7.15 4.94
C SER A 50 0.51 7.07 5.61
N TYR A 51 0.89 8.14 6.31
CA TYR A 51 2.10 8.18 7.15
C TYR A 51 2.03 7.17 8.31
N TYR A 52 0.84 6.89 8.84
CA TYR A 52 0.67 5.86 9.87
C TYR A 52 1.05 4.48 9.35
N VAL A 53 0.66 4.16 8.11
CA VAL A 53 1.05 2.90 7.45
C VAL A 53 2.56 2.85 7.23
N LEU A 54 3.18 3.94 6.77
CA LEU A 54 4.64 4.02 6.60
C LEU A 54 5.40 3.72 7.90
N LEU A 55 5.03 4.38 8.99
CA LEU A 55 5.68 4.21 10.29
C LEU A 55 5.46 2.80 10.85
N SER A 56 4.24 2.28 10.75
CA SER A 56 3.91 0.91 11.17
C SER A 56 4.70 -0.12 10.38
N MET A 57 4.78 0.01 9.05
CA MET A 57 5.54 -0.89 8.19
C MET A 57 7.01 -0.93 8.54
N ARG A 58 7.60 0.23 8.89
CA ARG A 58 9.00 0.30 9.34
C ARG A 58 9.27 -0.49 10.63
N VAL A 59 8.28 -0.64 11.51
CA VAL A 59 8.39 -1.44 12.73
C VAL A 59 8.13 -2.92 12.45
N MET A 60 7.08 -3.21 11.66
CA MET A 60 6.59 -4.57 11.43
C MET A 60 7.45 -5.37 10.43
N THR A 61 8.15 -4.67 9.54
CA THR A 61 8.94 -5.27 8.45
C THR A 61 10.34 -4.69 8.42
N ARG A 62 11.23 -5.27 7.60
CA ARG A 62 12.56 -4.70 7.39
C ARG A 62 12.46 -3.72 6.25
N VAL A 63 12.57 -2.43 6.55
CA VAL A 63 12.69 -1.35 5.57
C VAL A 63 14.13 -0.85 5.59
N SER A 64 14.88 -1.10 4.52
CA SER A 64 16.31 -0.76 4.41
C SER A 64 16.65 -0.30 3.00
N PRO A 65 17.61 0.64 2.82
CA PRO A 65 18.16 0.97 1.51
C PRO A 65 18.72 -0.23 0.75
N ASP A 66 19.20 -1.28 1.45
CA ASP A 66 19.76 -2.47 0.80
C ASP A 66 18.75 -3.22 -0.07
N ILE A 67 17.46 -3.11 0.23
CA ILE A 67 16.37 -3.74 -0.54
C ILE A 67 16.34 -3.20 -1.97
N TRP A 68 16.70 -1.93 -2.18
CA TRP A 68 16.80 -1.36 -3.52
C TRP A 68 17.88 -2.03 -4.36
N ARG A 69 18.97 -2.53 -3.75
CA ARG A 69 20.00 -3.26 -4.49
C ARG A 69 19.45 -4.58 -5.00
N HIS A 70 18.74 -5.33 -4.16
CA HIS A 70 18.06 -6.57 -4.56
C HIS A 70 17.08 -6.33 -5.71
N LEU A 71 16.26 -5.29 -5.64
CA LEU A 71 15.34 -4.91 -6.72
C LEU A 71 16.09 -4.51 -8.01
N ALA A 72 17.20 -3.79 -7.90
CA ALA A 72 18.04 -3.41 -9.05
C ALA A 72 18.71 -4.62 -9.72
N HIS A 73 18.93 -5.72 -8.99
CA HIS A 73 19.41 -6.99 -9.52
C HIS A 73 18.31 -7.82 -10.20
N GLY A 74 17.07 -7.32 -10.25
CA GLY A 74 15.95 -7.97 -10.95
C GLY A 74 15.20 -8.99 -10.11
N GLU A 75 15.34 -8.97 -8.79
CA GLU A 75 14.51 -9.82 -7.92
C GLU A 75 13.03 -9.45 -8.03
N GLU A 76 12.18 -10.48 -8.13
CA GLU A 76 10.74 -10.29 -8.11
C GLU A 76 10.26 -9.78 -6.75
N PHE A 77 9.20 -8.97 -6.76
CA PHE A 77 8.62 -8.43 -5.54
C PHE A 77 7.10 -8.47 -5.59
N VAL A 78 6.50 -8.54 -4.39
CA VAL A 78 5.06 -8.41 -4.22
C VAL A 78 4.65 -6.95 -4.32
N ARG A 79 3.74 -6.65 -5.26
CA ARG A 79 3.17 -5.31 -5.44
C ARG A 79 2.03 -5.10 -4.45
N CYS A 80 2.14 -4.09 -3.60
CA CYS A 80 1.10 -3.74 -2.63
C CYS A 80 0.63 -2.30 -2.88
N LEU A 81 -0.66 -2.13 -3.20
CA LEU A 81 -1.30 -0.82 -3.40
C LEU A 81 -2.25 -0.55 -2.23
N HIS A 82 -2.07 0.57 -1.56
CA HIS A 82 -2.91 1.00 -0.45
C HIS A 82 -3.27 2.48 -0.59
N SER A 83 -4.52 2.83 -0.28
CA SER A 83 -4.96 4.21 -0.08
C SER A 83 -6.00 4.25 1.03
N VAL A 84 -6.03 5.35 1.79
CA VAL A 84 -7.13 5.63 2.74
C VAL A 84 -8.43 6.01 2.04
N GLY A 85 -8.40 6.33 0.74
CA GLY A 85 -9.58 6.61 -0.07
C GLY A 85 -10.25 7.96 0.19
N VAL A 86 -9.47 8.96 0.65
CA VAL A 86 -9.98 10.29 1.01
C VAL A 86 -9.12 11.40 0.36
N PRO A 87 -9.37 11.77 -0.90
CA PRO A 87 -8.64 12.87 -1.55
C PRO A 87 -8.86 14.22 -0.85
N LEU A 88 -7.95 15.16 -1.09
CA LEU A 88 -8.04 16.54 -0.61
C LEU A 88 -8.50 17.51 -1.72
N PRO A 89 -9.36 18.50 -1.42
CA PRO A 89 -10.03 18.70 -0.12
C PRO A 89 -11.02 17.58 0.19
N ALA A 90 -11.11 17.20 1.48
CA ALA A 90 -11.97 16.10 1.90
C ALA A 90 -13.45 16.45 1.70
N ALA A 91 -14.21 15.54 1.09
CA ALA A 91 -15.64 15.73 0.84
C ALA A 91 -16.49 15.65 2.13
N GLN A 92 -15.97 15.03 3.18
CA GLN A 92 -16.64 14.85 4.47
C GLN A 92 -15.70 15.24 5.64
N PRO A 93 -16.23 15.65 6.80
CA PRO A 93 -15.44 15.93 7.99
C PRO A 93 -14.65 14.70 8.45
N ILE A 94 -13.37 14.91 8.78
CA ILE A 94 -12.50 13.85 9.29
C ILE A 94 -12.66 13.74 10.80
N VAL A 95 -13.04 12.56 11.29
CA VAL A 95 -13.15 12.27 12.72
C VAL A 95 -11.78 11.89 13.26
N ASN A 96 -11.37 12.48 14.39
CA ASN A 96 -10.12 12.17 15.10
C ASN A 96 -8.84 12.21 14.22
N ASN A 97 -8.82 13.08 13.20
CA ASN A 97 -7.73 13.16 12.22
C ASN A 97 -7.43 11.82 11.50
N TRP A 98 -8.42 10.92 11.41
CA TRP A 98 -8.29 9.61 10.79
C TRP A 98 -9.01 9.57 9.43
N PRO A 99 -8.31 9.79 8.31
CA PRO A 99 -8.92 9.64 7.00
C PRO A 99 -9.17 8.16 6.71
N CYS A 100 -10.42 7.82 6.35
CA CYS A 100 -10.81 6.50 5.88
C CYS A 100 -12.08 6.58 5.01
N ASN A 101 -12.34 5.51 4.25
CA ASN A 101 -13.58 5.34 3.48
C ASN A 101 -14.24 4.00 3.83
N PRO A 102 -14.96 3.91 4.98
CA PRO A 102 -15.50 2.65 5.49
C PRO A 102 -16.43 1.95 4.51
N GLU A 103 -17.31 2.70 3.84
CA GLU A 103 -18.31 2.18 2.90
C GLU A 103 -17.69 1.49 1.68
N LYS A 104 -16.49 1.93 1.25
CA LYS A 104 -15.80 1.38 0.08
C LYS A 104 -14.57 0.53 0.45
N THR A 105 -14.45 0.08 1.70
CA THR A 105 -13.33 -0.74 2.15
C THR A 105 -13.24 -2.03 1.32
N MET A 106 -12.04 -2.33 0.81
CA MET A 106 -11.76 -3.56 0.07
C MET A 106 -10.31 -4.00 0.31
N VAL A 107 -10.11 -5.30 0.51
CA VAL A 107 -8.79 -5.94 0.62
C VAL A 107 -8.82 -7.19 -0.25
N SER A 108 -7.91 -7.27 -1.22
CA SER A 108 -7.78 -8.36 -2.20
C SER A 108 -6.55 -9.21 -1.96
#